data_AF-A0A6P3VI14-F1
#
_entry.id   AF-A0A6P3VI14-F1
#
_cell.length_a   1.000
_cell.length_b   1.000
_cell.length_c   1.000
_cell.angle_alpha   90.00
_cell.angle_beta   90.00
_cell.angle_gamma   90.00
#
_symmetry.space_group_name_H-M   'P 1'
#
loop_
_entity.id
_entity.type
_entity.pdbx_description
1 polymer ?
#
loop_
_entity_poly.entity_id
_entity_poly.type
_entity_poly.pdbx_seq_one_letter_code
_entity_poly.pdbx_strand_id
1 'polypeptide(L)'
;MAISKSKIAVGLLVGGILTVVFGTVLVFVGPIIIDDQIAKNVEINPKNEMSYTMWKDIPVPFFMSVYFFNVLNPQEILNGEKPMVEQRGPYVYSEKRWKDNITFHENYTVSYKEYRQYHFERDMSVGDESDVVTIPNMLVLGAAIMMEKLPYPVRMIISASFKAFKETAFLTKPVGELMWGYDSKLVDFLNNYFPGMLPSTGKFGLFAEFNNSNTGLFTVNTGQDDIRKVHKVDSWNGLKKVDYWRTEQCNMINGTAGQMWPPFMTPESTLPFYSPDACRSMELVYQRPGSVGGVPVYRFVAPTTLFANGTDYAPNEGFCPCRQSGLLNVSSCRQKSPVFISHPHFFNADPFLLSTVLGLSPNEDDHGLFIDIHPETGVPMNVSVRLQLNLYMKAVSGITETGKISEVVMPMIWFGESGYIDGPILKTFHTNLVVMPAMMEYMQYIFISLGLATILGAVILKTQDKRRTQSSTNLTEKQDQMVCYFSKGGAFKHFQKIIKSKPDVRLNRVFVEPQIQICHCAVPFN
;
A
#
# COMPACT_ATOMS: atom_id res chain seq x y z
N MET A 1 -49.60 40.10 -0.18
CA MET A 1 -48.55 40.63 -1.08
C MET A 1 -48.11 39.49 -2.00
N ALA A 2 -48.67 39.39 -3.21
CA ALA A 2 -48.36 38.28 -4.12
C ALA A 2 -47.00 38.54 -4.79
N ILE A 3 -46.03 37.66 -4.56
CA ILE A 3 -44.72 37.75 -5.23
C ILE A 3 -44.93 37.50 -6.72
N SER A 4 -44.48 38.41 -7.59
CA SER A 4 -44.65 38.24 -9.04
C SER A 4 -43.81 37.04 -9.53
N LYS A 5 -44.35 36.28 -10.48
CA LYS A 5 -43.65 35.12 -11.09
C LYS A 5 -42.29 35.50 -11.66
N SER A 6 -42.16 36.72 -12.17
CA SER A 6 -40.89 37.32 -12.60
C SER A 6 -39.86 37.46 -11.46
N LYS A 7 -40.25 37.93 -10.26
CA LYS A 7 -39.35 38.00 -9.10
C LYS A 7 -38.90 36.61 -8.63
N ILE A 8 -39.79 35.62 -8.67
CA ILE A 8 -39.47 34.22 -8.35
C ILE A 8 -38.48 33.65 -9.37
N ALA A 9 -38.69 33.91 -10.67
CA ALA A 9 -37.79 33.46 -11.73
C ALA A 9 -36.39 34.07 -11.59
N VAL A 10 -36.27 35.36 -11.21
CA VAL A 10 -34.97 35.99 -10.94
C VAL A 10 -34.29 35.35 -9.72
N GLY A 11 -35.03 35.09 -8.64
CA GLY A 11 -34.50 34.41 -7.45
C GLY A 11 -33.98 33.01 -7.75
N LEU A 12 -34.73 32.21 -8.53
CA LEU A 12 -34.31 30.87 -8.96
C LEU A 12 -33.11 30.90 -9.90
N LEU A 13 -33.02 31.90 -10.79
CA LEU A 13 -31.89 32.07 -11.69
C LEU A 13 -30.61 32.39 -10.90
N VAL A 14 -30.68 33.35 -9.97
CA VAL A 14 -29.54 33.71 -9.11
C VAL A 14 -29.13 32.54 -8.22
N GLY A 15 -30.10 31.88 -7.58
CA GLY A 15 -29.85 30.70 -6.75
C GLY A 15 -29.19 29.57 -7.54
N GLY A 16 -29.72 29.25 -8.73
CA GLY A 16 -29.16 28.22 -9.60
C GLY A 16 -27.74 28.54 -10.08
N ILE A 17 -27.46 29.80 -10.47
CA ILE A 17 -26.10 30.23 -10.83
C ILE A 17 -25.15 30.05 -9.63
N LEU A 18 -25.55 30.48 -8.43
CA LEU A 18 -24.72 30.31 -7.23
C LEU A 18 -24.46 28.82 -6.92
N THR A 19 -25.45 27.95 -7.08
CA THR A 19 -25.27 26.51 -6.86
C THR A 19 -24.35 25.88 -7.90
N VAL A 20 -24.45 26.25 -9.18
CA VAL A 20 -23.53 25.80 -10.23
C VAL A 20 -22.11 26.27 -9.94
N VAL A 21 -21.94 27.55 -9.59
CA VAL A 21 -20.63 28.10 -9.22
C VAL A 21 -20.06 27.35 -8.02
N PHE A 22 -20.84 27.12 -6.98
CA PHE A 22 -20.42 26.37 -5.80
C PHE A 22 -19.99 24.93 -6.15
N GLY A 23 -20.82 24.20 -6.90
CA GLY A 23 -20.47 22.84 -7.34
C GLY A 23 -19.21 22.83 -8.21
N THR A 24 -19.03 23.81 -9.10
CA THR A 24 -17.83 23.94 -9.95
C THR A 24 -16.58 24.26 -9.12
N VAL A 25 -16.68 25.16 -8.15
CA VAL A 25 -15.58 25.44 -7.21
C VAL A 25 -15.20 24.19 -6.43
N LEU A 26 -16.17 23.39 -5.97
CA LEU A 26 -15.88 22.14 -5.28
C LEU A 26 -15.19 21.09 -6.17
N VAL A 27 -15.44 21.06 -7.49
CA VAL A 27 -14.71 20.17 -8.41
C VAL A 27 -13.22 20.49 -8.45
N PHE A 28 -12.85 21.77 -8.40
CA PHE A 28 -11.43 22.18 -8.42
C PHE A 28 -10.78 22.18 -7.03
N VAL A 29 -11.51 22.59 -6.00
CA VAL A 29 -10.99 22.73 -4.63
C VAL A 29 -11.09 21.42 -3.85
N GLY A 30 -12.06 20.56 -4.17
CA GLY A 30 -12.30 19.28 -3.50
C GLY A 30 -11.07 18.37 -3.48
N PRO A 31 -10.45 18.06 -4.64
CA PRO A 31 -9.23 17.27 -4.69
C PRO A 31 -8.09 17.87 -3.85
N ILE A 32 -7.90 19.20 -3.89
CA ILE A 32 -6.87 19.89 -3.10
C ILE A 32 -7.09 19.70 -1.60
N ILE A 33 -8.34 19.79 -1.14
CA ILE A 33 -8.70 19.55 0.27
C ILE A 33 -8.46 18.09 0.66
N ILE A 34 -8.78 17.15 -0.24
CA ILE A 34 -8.57 15.72 0.02
C ILE A 34 -7.07 15.43 0.15
N ASP A 35 -6.24 15.93 -0.76
CA ASP A 35 -4.78 15.74 -0.73
C ASP A 35 -4.17 16.36 0.53
N ASP A 36 -4.60 17.57 0.92
CA ASP A 36 -4.17 18.22 2.16
C ASP A 36 -4.59 17.41 3.41
N GLN A 37 -5.79 16.84 3.42
CA GLN A 37 -6.27 16.02 4.52
C GLN A 37 -5.53 14.67 4.59
N ILE A 38 -5.20 14.07 3.45
CA ILE A 38 -4.34 12.88 3.37
C ILE A 38 -2.96 13.21 3.93
N ALA A 39 -2.33 14.31 3.49
CA ALA A 39 -1.01 14.72 3.95
C ALA A 39 -0.97 14.90 5.48
N LYS A 40 -1.96 15.57 6.06
CA LYS A 40 -2.08 15.75 7.53
C LYS A 40 -2.30 14.44 8.30
N ASN A 41 -2.93 13.45 7.66
CA ASN A 41 -3.22 12.17 8.29
C ASN A 41 -2.06 11.17 8.19
N VAL A 42 -1.18 11.32 7.20
CA VAL A 42 0.01 10.45 7.03
C VAL A 42 1.29 11.07 7.61
N GLU A 43 1.31 12.38 7.90
CA GLU A 43 2.38 13.02 8.67
C GLU A 43 2.54 12.35 10.05
N ILE A 44 3.78 12.08 10.45
CA ILE A 44 4.10 11.57 11.78
C ILE A 44 4.01 12.73 12.77
N ASN A 45 2.80 12.98 13.27
CA ASN A 45 2.52 14.10 14.14
C ASN A 45 1.90 13.65 15.48
N PRO A 46 2.57 13.86 16.62
CA PRO A 46 2.05 13.43 17.93
C PRO A 46 0.76 14.16 18.35
N LYS A 47 0.40 15.27 17.68
CA LYS A 47 -0.87 15.96 17.90
C LYS A 47 -2.04 15.26 17.20
N ASN A 48 -1.78 14.43 16.18
CA ASN A 48 -2.79 13.60 15.53
C ASN A 48 -2.86 12.25 16.26
N GLU A 49 -3.62 12.21 17.35
CA GLU A 49 -3.68 11.06 18.28
C GLU A 49 -4.00 9.74 17.60
N MET A 50 -4.91 9.75 16.61
CA MET A 50 -5.31 8.52 15.89
C MET A 50 -4.17 7.99 15.01
N SER A 51 -3.68 8.80 14.07
CA SER A 51 -2.63 8.36 13.14
C SER A 51 -1.32 8.05 13.88
N TYR A 52 -0.97 8.85 14.89
CA TYR A 52 0.24 8.65 15.66
C TYR A 52 0.20 7.35 16.47
N THR A 53 -0.94 7.03 17.11
CA THR A 53 -1.11 5.77 17.83
C THR A 53 -0.99 4.58 16.88
N MET A 54 -1.60 4.63 15.70
CA MET A 54 -1.48 3.55 14.70
C MET A 54 -0.06 3.38 14.15
N TRP A 55 0.69 4.48 14.00
CA TRP A 55 2.10 4.45 13.59
C TRP A 55 3.01 3.87 14.67
N LYS A 56 2.75 4.22 15.94
CA LYS A 56 3.50 3.76 17.11
C LYS A 56 3.23 2.29 17.42
N ASP A 57 1.96 1.91 17.51
CA ASP A 57 1.47 0.59 17.90
C ASP A 57 0.62 0.05 16.75
N ILE A 58 1.21 -0.79 15.90
CA ILE A 58 0.57 -1.20 14.65
C ILE A 58 -0.63 -2.11 14.98
N PRO A 59 -1.88 -1.70 14.64
CA PRO A 59 -3.09 -2.38 15.13
C PRO A 59 -3.51 -3.58 14.27
N VAL A 60 -2.65 -4.08 13.39
CA VAL A 60 -2.95 -5.19 12.47
C VAL A 60 -2.09 -6.41 12.79
N PRO A 61 -2.62 -7.64 12.60
CA PRO A 61 -1.87 -8.84 12.87
C PRO A 61 -0.77 -9.02 11.82
N PHE A 62 0.45 -9.25 12.29
CA PHE A 62 1.56 -9.75 11.48
C PHE A 62 1.82 -11.20 11.84
N PHE A 63 2.23 -11.98 10.85
CA PHE A 63 2.58 -13.37 11.02
C PHE A 63 3.90 -13.67 10.32
N MET A 64 4.82 -14.29 11.05
CA MET A 64 6.00 -14.93 10.48
C MET A 64 5.69 -16.41 10.26
N SER A 65 5.70 -16.85 9.01
CA SER A 65 5.58 -18.26 8.65
C SER A 65 6.94 -18.81 8.25
N VAL A 66 7.36 -19.92 8.86
CA VAL A 66 8.67 -20.54 8.59
C VAL A 66 8.50 -21.94 8.03
N TYR A 67 9.29 -22.24 7.01
CA TYR A 67 9.31 -23.52 6.30
C TYR A 67 10.74 -24.05 6.28
N PHE A 68 10.93 -25.26 6.79
CA PHE A 68 12.22 -25.94 6.85
C PHE A 68 12.43 -26.84 5.64
N PHE A 69 13.64 -26.87 5.11
CA PHE A 69 14.06 -27.88 4.14
C PHE A 69 14.66 -29.07 4.88
N ASN A 70 13.81 -30.03 5.21
CA ASN A 70 14.21 -31.25 5.90
C ASN A 70 15.04 -32.14 4.96
N VAL A 71 16.30 -32.40 5.33
CA VAL A 71 17.24 -33.22 4.55
C VAL A 71 16.89 -34.70 4.68
N LEU A 72 16.70 -35.37 3.54
CA LEU A 72 16.28 -36.78 3.48
C LEU A 72 17.46 -37.77 3.38
N ASN A 73 18.59 -37.34 2.84
CA ASN A 73 19.74 -38.21 2.51
C ASN A 73 21.09 -37.67 3.04
N PRO A 74 21.23 -37.37 4.35
CA PRO A 74 22.44 -36.73 4.89
C PRO A 74 23.72 -37.56 4.70
N GLN A 75 23.64 -38.89 4.74
CA GLN A 75 24.82 -39.76 4.59
C GLN A 75 25.29 -39.83 3.14
N GLU A 76 24.34 -39.88 2.20
CA GLU A 76 24.58 -39.87 0.77
C GLU A 76 25.23 -38.54 0.35
N ILE A 77 24.76 -37.41 0.91
CA ILE A 77 25.39 -36.10 0.71
C ILE A 77 26.85 -36.10 1.19
N LEU A 78 27.14 -36.70 2.35
CA LEU A 78 28.52 -36.87 2.84
C LEU A 78 29.37 -37.79 1.96
N ASN A 79 28.75 -38.63 1.14
CA ASN A 79 29.43 -39.46 0.15
C ASN A 79 29.58 -38.79 -1.23
N GLY A 80 29.04 -37.58 -1.40
CA GLY A 80 29.13 -36.76 -2.60
C GLY A 80 27.90 -36.81 -3.51
N GLU A 81 26.83 -37.49 -3.09
CA GLU A 81 25.56 -37.49 -3.82
C GLU A 81 24.82 -36.16 -3.70
N LYS A 82 23.82 -35.99 -4.56
CA LYS A 82 23.01 -34.77 -4.62
C LYS A 82 22.09 -34.67 -3.39
N PRO A 83 22.00 -33.49 -2.74
CA PRO A 83 21.03 -33.29 -1.66
C PRO A 83 19.58 -33.46 -2.10
N MET A 84 18.79 -34.10 -1.24
CA MET A 84 17.34 -34.26 -1.38
C MET A 84 16.67 -33.70 -0.14
N VAL A 85 15.73 -32.79 -0.36
CA VAL A 85 14.99 -32.11 0.71
C VAL A 85 13.49 -32.24 0.54
N GLU A 86 12.79 -32.16 1.65
CA GLU A 86 11.34 -32.03 1.72
C GLU A 86 11.01 -30.76 2.52
N GLN A 87 10.10 -29.94 1.99
CA GLN A 87 9.61 -28.77 2.73
C GLN A 87 8.71 -29.21 3.90
N ARG A 88 8.98 -28.70 5.10
CA ARG A 88 8.13 -28.86 6.29
C ARG A 88 7.72 -27.51 6.86
N GLY A 89 6.42 -27.23 6.86
CA GLY A 89 5.85 -26.00 7.35
C GLY A 89 4.43 -25.78 6.79
N PRO A 90 3.80 -24.63 7.10
CA PRO A 90 4.36 -23.55 7.91
C PRO A 90 4.39 -23.86 9.41
N TYR A 91 5.38 -23.32 10.10
CA TYR A 91 5.33 -23.03 11.53
C TYR A 91 5.10 -21.52 11.67
N VAL A 92 3.93 -21.16 12.19
CA VAL A 92 3.43 -19.78 12.19
C VAL A 92 3.61 -19.16 13.56
N TYR A 93 4.12 -17.94 13.57
CA TYR A 93 4.24 -17.11 14.76
C TYR A 93 3.49 -15.81 14.52
N SER A 94 2.57 -15.45 15.42
CA SER A 94 2.03 -14.10 15.46
C SER A 94 3.10 -13.14 15.95
N GLU A 95 3.14 -11.97 15.34
CA GLU A 95 4.15 -10.97 15.57
C GLU A 95 3.50 -9.69 16.08
N LYS A 96 3.93 -9.24 17.24
CA LYS A 96 3.57 -7.94 17.81
C LYS A 96 4.70 -6.94 17.55
N ARG A 97 4.36 -5.83 16.90
CA ARG A 97 5.28 -4.73 16.57
C ARG A 97 4.89 -3.44 17.29
N TRP A 98 5.84 -2.79 17.93
CA TRP A 98 5.63 -1.46 18.52
C TRP A 98 6.91 -0.63 18.48
N LYS A 99 6.75 0.70 18.49
CA LYS A 99 7.85 1.66 18.51
C LYS A 99 8.02 2.23 19.92
N ASP A 100 9.26 2.26 20.38
CA ASP A 100 9.64 2.82 21.66
C ASP A 100 10.91 3.69 21.53
N ASN A 101 11.30 4.36 22.61
CA ASN A 101 12.39 5.35 22.65
C ASN A 101 12.20 6.46 21.59
N ILE A 102 10.96 6.92 21.43
CA ILE A 102 10.59 7.88 20.39
C ILE A 102 11.08 9.28 20.77
N THR A 103 11.89 9.90 19.91
CA THR A 103 12.43 11.25 20.11
C THR A 103 12.25 12.07 18.84
N PHE A 104 11.54 13.20 18.94
CA PHE A 104 11.37 14.16 17.84
C PHE A 104 12.49 15.19 17.84
N HIS A 105 12.91 15.61 16.65
CA HIS A 105 14.02 16.54 16.44
C HIS A 105 13.59 17.81 15.71
N GLU A 106 14.33 18.90 15.89
CA GLU A 106 14.05 20.19 15.26
C GLU A 106 14.20 20.18 13.72
N ASN A 107 14.93 19.21 13.18
CA ASN A 107 15.15 19.02 11.74
C ASN A 107 14.04 18.20 11.05
N TYR A 108 12.83 18.16 11.61
CA TYR A 108 11.67 17.43 11.05
C TYR A 108 11.88 15.92 10.92
N THR A 109 12.68 15.34 11.83
CA THR A 109 12.90 13.90 11.92
C THR A 109 12.45 13.35 13.28
N VAL A 110 12.22 12.04 13.32
CA VAL A 110 11.90 11.29 14.54
C VAL A 110 12.76 10.04 14.61
N SER A 111 13.37 9.81 15.77
CA SER A 111 14.13 8.59 16.07
C SER A 111 13.29 7.63 16.91
N TYR A 112 13.36 6.33 16.63
CA TYR A 112 12.70 5.29 17.40
C TYR A 112 13.40 3.93 17.25
N LYS A 113 13.13 3.02 18.19
CA LYS A 113 13.43 1.59 18.06
C LYS A 113 12.13 0.83 17.87
N GLU A 114 12.07 0.01 16.84
CA GLU A 114 10.95 -0.90 16.65
C GLU A 114 11.26 -2.25 17.29
N TYR A 115 10.38 -2.69 18.18
CA TYR A 115 10.47 -3.97 18.84
C TYR A 115 9.54 -4.98 18.20
N ARG A 116 10.00 -6.24 18.15
CA ARG A 116 9.25 -7.38 17.64
C ARG A 116 9.17 -8.45 18.72
N GLN A 117 7.98 -9.00 18.90
CA GLN A 117 7.74 -10.14 19.79
C GLN A 117 6.98 -11.20 19.01
N TYR A 118 7.45 -12.45 19.11
CA TYR A 118 6.88 -13.58 18.39
C TYR A 118 6.19 -14.53 19.36
N HIS A 119 4.98 -14.98 19.00
CA HIS A 119 4.21 -15.97 19.74
C HIS A 119 3.78 -17.09 18.80
N PHE A 120 4.03 -18.35 19.18
CA PHE A 120 3.71 -19.49 18.33
C PHE A 120 2.21 -19.72 18.21
N GLU A 121 1.73 -19.91 16.99
CA GLU A 121 0.33 -20.10 16.66
C GLU A 121 0.10 -21.53 16.18
N ARG A 122 -0.21 -22.43 17.12
CA ARG A 122 -0.38 -23.86 16.82
C ARG A 122 -1.48 -24.11 15.79
N ASP A 123 -2.60 -23.39 15.87
CA ASP A 123 -3.78 -23.62 15.02
C ASP A 123 -3.56 -23.24 13.55
N MET A 124 -2.56 -22.40 13.26
CA MET A 124 -2.17 -22.02 11.90
C MET A 124 -0.93 -22.78 11.41
N SER A 125 -0.35 -23.62 12.26
CA SER A 125 0.87 -24.37 11.97
C SER A 125 0.55 -25.81 11.55
N VAL A 126 1.37 -26.37 10.67
CA VAL A 126 1.25 -27.79 10.28
C VAL A 126 1.51 -28.74 11.46
N GLY A 127 2.36 -28.32 12.39
CA GLY A 127 2.89 -29.13 13.47
C GLY A 127 3.14 -28.31 14.74
N ASP A 128 3.82 -28.91 15.71
CA ASP A 128 4.24 -28.26 16.96
C ASP A 128 5.72 -27.84 16.88
N GLU A 129 6.18 -26.92 17.74
CA GLU A 129 7.60 -26.56 17.81
C GLU A 129 8.50 -27.75 18.23
N SER A 130 7.91 -28.79 18.82
CA SER A 130 8.57 -30.06 19.13
C SER A 130 8.85 -30.96 17.91
N ASP A 131 8.28 -30.65 16.75
CA ASP A 131 8.52 -31.41 15.52
C ASP A 131 10.00 -31.38 15.15
N VAL A 132 10.53 -32.55 14.80
CA VAL A 132 11.96 -32.72 14.54
C VAL A 132 12.26 -32.63 13.06
N VAL A 133 13.23 -31.79 12.71
CA VAL A 133 13.72 -31.62 11.34
C VAL A 133 15.24 -31.72 11.30
N THR A 134 15.76 -32.19 10.16
CA THR A 134 17.20 -32.29 9.91
C THR A 134 17.61 -31.23 8.90
N ILE A 135 18.52 -30.33 9.30
CA ILE A 135 19.06 -29.26 8.45
C ILE A 135 20.60 -29.28 8.46
N PRO A 136 21.28 -28.62 7.50
CA PRO A 136 22.72 -28.43 7.57
C PRO A 136 23.14 -27.78 8.90
N ASN A 137 24.17 -28.34 9.55
CA ASN A 137 24.73 -27.76 10.77
C ASN A 137 25.58 -26.54 10.41
N MET A 138 24.98 -25.36 10.50
CA MET A 138 25.60 -24.08 10.17
C MET A 138 26.89 -23.82 10.96
N LEU A 139 26.98 -24.27 12.22
CA LEU A 139 28.20 -24.11 13.03
C LEU A 139 29.37 -24.91 12.45
N VAL A 140 29.15 -26.19 12.11
CA VAL A 140 30.20 -27.08 11.61
C VAL A 140 30.56 -26.76 10.16
N LEU A 141 29.56 -26.77 9.28
CA LEU A 141 29.78 -26.58 7.85
C LEU A 141 30.19 -25.14 7.53
N GLY A 142 29.61 -24.15 8.23
CA GLY A 142 30.01 -22.76 8.10
C GLY A 142 31.46 -22.52 8.54
N ALA A 143 31.83 -23.04 9.71
CA ALA A 143 33.22 -22.95 10.19
C ALA A 143 34.20 -23.65 9.25
N ALA A 144 33.84 -24.81 8.69
CA ALA A 144 34.70 -25.53 7.75
C ALA A 144 35.07 -24.67 6.53
N ILE A 145 34.11 -23.94 5.96
CA ILE A 145 34.36 -23.02 4.84
C ILE A 145 35.19 -21.81 5.30
N MET A 146 34.84 -21.18 6.44
CA MET A 146 35.56 -20.02 6.95
C MET A 146 37.04 -20.34 7.24
N MET A 147 37.32 -21.58 7.65
CA MET A 147 38.64 -22.06 8.06
C MET A 147 39.37 -22.83 6.95
N GLU A 148 38.82 -22.90 5.73
CA GLU A 148 39.39 -23.67 4.62
C GLU A 148 40.83 -23.26 4.29
N LYS A 149 41.14 -21.97 4.44
CA LYS A 149 42.47 -21.39 4.13
C LYS A 149 43.50 -21.57 5.25
N LEU A 150 43.14 -22.15 6.40
CA LEU A 150 44.09 -22.42 7.47
C LEU A 150 45.04 -23.58 7.13
N PRO A 151 46.25 -23.61 7.70
CA PRO A 151 47.18 -24.72 7.51
C PRO A 151 46.54 -26.08 7.83
N TYR A 152 46.89 -27.12 7.06
CA TYR A 152 46.29 -28.45 7.20
C TYR A 152 46.30 -29.02 8.63
N PRO A 153 47.40 -28.92 9.42
CA PRO A 153 47.40 -29.38 10.80
C PRO A 153 46.37 -28.67 11.70
N VAL A 154 46.12 -27.38 11.46
CA VAL A 154 45.13 -26.60 12.23
C VAL A 154 43.72 -27.08 11.90
N ARG A 155 43.42 -27.36 10.63
CA ARG A 155 42.14 -27.93 10.21
C ARG A 155 41.87 -29.29 10.84
N MET A 156 42.90 -30.14 10.96
CA MET A 156 42.80 -31.43 11.65
C MET A 156 42.49 -31.28 13.14
N ILE A 157 43.06 -30.28 13.82
CA ILE A 157 42.74 -29.97 15.22
C ILE A 157 41.28 -29.52 15.35
N ILE A 158 40.80 -28.66 14.44
CA ILE A 158 39.39 -28.23 14.42
C ILE A 158 38.45 -29.42 14.22
N SER A 159 38.76 -30.32 13.28
CA SER A 159 38.01 -31.56 13.07
C SER A 159 37.99 -32.44 14.32
N ALA A 160 39.15 -32.62 14.97
CA ALA A 160 39.23 -33.36 16.22
C ALA A 160 38.35 -32.73 17.32
N SER A 161 38.27 -31.39 17.38
CA SER A 161 37.39 -30.67 18.29
C SER A 161 35.91 -30.93 17.99
N PHE A 162 35.47 -30.83 16.72
CA PHE A 162 34.10 -31.16 16.35
C PHE A 162 33.72 -32.57 16.77
N LYS A 163 34.59 -33.55 16.47
CA LYS A 163 34.40 -34.94 16.90
C LYS A 163 34.35 -35.10 18.42
N ALA A 164 35.20 -34.40 19.16
CA ALA A 164 35.22 -34.43 20.63
C ALA A 164 33.92 -33.87 21.23
N PHE A 165 33.36 -32.81 20.64
CA PHE A 165 32.07 -32.23 21.02
C PHE A 165 30.86 -32.98 20.43
N LYS A 166 31.07 -34.03 19.64
CA LYS A 166 30.04 -34.81 18.93
C LYS A 166 29.20 -33.96 17.95
N GLU A 167 29.83 -32.94 17.38
CA GLU A 167 29.23 -32.11 16.35
C GLU A 167 29.31 -32.83 15.00
N THR A 168 28.22 -32.79 14.22
CA THR A 168 28.11 -33.46 12.92
C THR A 168 27.68 -32.48 11.84
N ALA A 169 27.83 -32.85 10.56
CA ALA A 169 27.50 -31.98 9.43
C ALA A 169 26.01 -31.63 9.30
N PHE A 170 25.13 -32.48 9.82
CA PHE A 170 23.68 -32.26 9.78
C PHE A 170 23.13 -32.30 11.20
N LEU A 171 22.25 -31.37 11.51
CA LEU A 171 21.67 -31.17 12.81
C LEU A 171 20.22 -31.60 12.79
N THR A 172 19.85 -32.56 13.64
CA THR A 172 18.49 -33.04 13.82
C THR A 172 17.95 -32.56 15.16
N LYS A 173 17.02 -31.60 15.14
CA LYS A 173 16.50 -30.94 16.34
C LYS A 173 15.03 -30.53 16.19
N PRO A 174 14.33 -30.30 17.32
CA PRO A 174 13.03 -29.65 17.32
C PRO A 174 13.07 -28.28 16.62
N VAL A 175 11.98 -27.92 15.96
CA VAL A 175 11.82 -26.62 15.29
C VAL A 175 12.05 -25.45 16.24
N GLY A 176 11.47 -25.49 17.45
CA GLY A 176 11.63 -24.42 18.44
C GLY A 176 13.09 -24.23 18.87
N GLU A 177 13.86 -25.31 18.95
CA GLU A 177 15.30 -25.27 19.24
C GLU A 177 16.10 -24.65 18.08
N LEU A 178 15.76 -24.98 16.82
CA LEU A 178 16.43 -24.42 15.65
C LEU A 178 16.11 -22.93 15.46
N MET A 179 14.87 -22.52 15.76
CA MET A 179 14.40 -21.15 15.69
C MET A 179 15.03 -20.28 16.78
N TRP A 180 14.78 -20.62 18.04
CA TRP A 180 15.03 -19.73 19.19
C TRP A 180 16.30 -20.06 19.96
N GLY A 181 16.89 -21.22 19.67
CA GLY A 181 18.22 -21.59 20.10
C GLY A 181 18.26 -22.86 20.94
N TYR A 182 19.35 -23.58 20.78
CA TYR A 182 19.66 -24.79 21.53
C TYR A 182 21.00 -24.66 22.27
N ASP A 183 21.14 -25.49 23.31
CA ASP A 183 22.38 -25.61 24.07
C ASP A 183 23.37 -26.49 23.30
N SER A 184 24.60 -26.00 23.12
CA SER A 184 25.71 -26.77 22.54
C SER A 184 26.94 -26.61 23.40
N LYS A 185 27.57 -27.76 23.72
CA LYS A 185 28.82 -27.80 24.47
C LYS A 185 29.96 -27.08 23.74
N LEU A 186 29.95 -27.10 22.41
CA LEU A 186 30.92 -26.36 21.61
C LEU A 186 30.69 -24.85 21.77
N VAL A 187 29.43 -24.41 21.70
CA VAL A 187 29.07 -23.00 21.87
C VAL A 187 29.42 -22.50 23.27
N ASP A 188 29.11 -23.28 24.31
CA ASP A 188 29.48 -22.97 25.69
C ASP A 188 31.00 -22.86 25.86
N PHE A 189 31.75 -23.79 25.28
CA PHE A 189 33.21 -23.76 25.29
C PHE A 189 33.74 -22.49 24.59
N LEU A 190 33.23 -22.18 23.41
CA LEU A 190 33.66 -21.00 22.65
C LEU A 190 33.33 -19.69 23.39
N ASN A 191 32.14 -19.57 23.97
CA ASN A 191 31.75 -18.39 24.73
C ASN A 191 32.61 -18.19 25.98
N ASN A 192 32.99 -19.26 26.67
CA ASN A 192 33.78 -19.18 27.90
C ASN A 192 35.28 -18.94 27.67
N TYR A 193 35.85 -19.53 26.62
CA TYR A 193 37.30 -19.50 26.38
C TYR A 193 37.73 -18.60 25.22
N PHE A 194 36.81 -18.27 24.30
CA PHE A 194 37.07 -17.44 23.11
C PHE A 194 35.95 -16.39 22.92
N PRO A 195 35.77 -15.47 23.88
CA PRO A 195 34.70 -14.48 23.84
C PRO A 195 34.78 -13.63 22.55
N GLY A 196 33.64 -13.44 21.90
CA GLY A 196 33.52 -12.69 20.64
C GLY A 196 33.76 -13.50 19.37
N MET A 197 34.03 -14.82 19.47
CA MET A 197 34.15 -15.69 18.29
C MET A 197 32.79 -16.02 17.66
N LEU A 198 31.73 -16.14 18.47
CA LEU A 198 30.36 -16.36 18.00
C LEU A 198 29.54 -15.06 18.08
N PRO A 199 28.58 -14.86 17.18
CA PRO A 199 27.75 -13.66 17.17
C PRO A 199 26.76 -13.60 18.33
N SER A 200 26.26 -14.75 18.80
CA SER A 200 25.34 -14.81 19.93
C SER A 200 26.06 -15.23 21.21
N THR A 201 25.64 -14.62 22.32
CA THR A 201 26.03 -15.07 23.66
C THR A 201 25.00 -16.08 24.17
N GLY A 202 25.45 -17.26 24.62
CA GLY A 202 24.56 -18.32 25.07
C GLY A 202 24.15 -19.27 23.94
N LYS A 203 22.85 -19.35 23.62
CA LYS A 203 22.30 -20.35 22.69
C LYS A 203 22.58 -20.01 21.23
N PHE A 204 22.65 -21.04 20.38
CA PHE A 204 22.71 -20.90 18.93
C PHE A 204 21.37 -21.26 18.30
N GLY A 205 20.79 -20.36 17.51
CA GLY A 205 19.55 -20.55 16.76
C GLY A 205 19.48 -19.54 15.61
N LEU A 206 18.67 -19.84 14.60
CA LEU A 206 18.56 -19.00 13.39
C LEU A 206 18.02 -17.59 13.72
N PHE A 207 17.15 -17.51 14.73
CA PHE A 207 16.49 -16.27 15.18
C PHE A 207 16.64 -16.07 16.69
N ALA A 208 17.70 -16.61 17.31
CA ALA A 208 17.87 -16.62 18.77
C ALA A 208 17.78 -15.24 19.44
N GLU A 209 18.20 -14.17 18.74
CA GLU A 209 18.19 -12.80 19.25
C GLU A 209 17.03 -11.94 18.69
N PHE A 210 16.05 -12.54 18.00
CA PHE A 210 14.97 -11.80 17.35
C PHE A 210 13.78 -11.55 18.29
N ASN A 211 13.55 -12.45 19.25
CA ASN A 211 12.37 -12.34 20.10
C ASN A 211 12.57 -11.30 21.21
N ASN A 212 11.60 -10.39 21.37
CA ASN A 212 11.66 -9.25 22.30
C ASN A 212 12.87 -8.33 22.07
N SER A 213 13.29 -8.18 20.81
CA SER A 213 14.42 -7.34 20.43
C SER A 213 14.04 -6.31 19.38
N ASN A 214 15.02 -5.52 18.94
CA ASN A 214 14.87 -4.49 17.91
C ASN A 214 16.03 -4.56 16.91
N THR A 215 15.79 -4.10 15.69
CA THR A 215 16.78 -4.11 14.61
C THR A 215 17.60 -2.81 14.52
N GLY A 216 17.76 -2.09 15.63
CA GLY A 216 18.50 -0.82 15.70
C GLY A 216 17.62 0.43 15.75
N LEU A 217 18.28 1.59 15.87
CA LEU A 217 17.66 2.91 15.96
C LEU A 217 17.44 3.48 14.56
N PHE A 218 16.18 3.66 14.16
CA PHE A 218 15.84 4.37 12.92
C PHE A 218 15.60 5.84 13.22
N THR A 219 16.13 6.73 12.38
CA THR A 219 15.74 8.13 12.30
C THR A 219 15.10 8.36 10.94
N VAL A 220 13.82 8.76 10.93
CA VAL A 220 13.04 8.95 9.71
C VAL A 220 12.47 10.37 9.64
N ASN A 221 12.16 10.83 8.44
CA ASN A 221 11.51 12.11 8.23
C ASN A 221 10.04 12.03 8.66
N THR A 222 9.54 13.06 9.36
CA THR A 222 8.15 13.12 9.85
C THR A 222 7.15 13.53 8.76
N GLY A 223 7.63 14.14 7.68
CA GLY A 223 6.78 14.71 6.63
C GLY A 223 6.25 16.11 6.93
N GLN A 224 6.65 16.71 8.07
CA GLN A 224 6.20 18.04 8.48
C GLN A 224 6.69 19.16 7.52
N ASP A 225 7.89 19.00 6.93
CA ASP A 225 8.44 19.95 5.94
C ASP A 225 7.96 19.65 4.52
N ASP A 226 8.02 18.38 4.12
CA ASP A 226 7.61 17.89 2.81
C ASP A 226 7.06 16.47 2.96
N ILE A 227 5.76 16.31 2.71
CA ILE A 227 5.07 15.03 2.87
C ILE A 227 5.66 13.93 1.97
N ARG A 228 6.30 14.29 0.85
CA ARG A 228 6.98 13.33 -0.05
C ARG A 228 8.23 12.71 0.58
N LYS A 229 8.66 13.20 1.74
CA LYS A 229 9.76 12.63 2.53
C LYS A 229 9.30 11.75 3.67
N VAL A 230 8.03 11.77 4.06
CA VAL A 230 7.55 11.03 5.24
C VAL A 230 7.99 9.57 5.21
N HIS A 231 8.40 9.04 6.36
CA HIS A 231 8.95 7.69 6.55
C HIS A 231 10.30 7.40 5.87
N LYS A 232 10.84 8.27 5.01
CA LYS A 232 12.18 8.07 4.45
C LYS A 232 13.21 8.09 5.56
N VAL A 233 14.11 7.12 5.55
CA VAL A 233 15.20 6.99 6.52
C VAL A 233 16.21 8.10 6.27
N ASP A 234 16.48 8.90 7.30
CA ASP A 234 17.64 9.79 7.32
C ASP A 234 18.90 9.04 7.76
N SER A 235 18.77 8.18 8.78
CA SER A 235 19.85 7.33 9.25
C SER A 235 19.35 6.09 9.99
N TRP A 236 20.18 5.05 10.01
CA TRP A 236 20.02 3.85 10.83
C TRP A 236 21.26 3.69 11.71
N ASN A 237 21.07 3.60 13.03
CA ASN A 237 22.15 3.64 14.03
C ASN A 237 23.12 4.84 13.85
N GLY A 238 22.59 5.98 13.39
CA GLY A 238 23.39 7.18 13.09
C GLY A 238 24.17 7.11 11.76
N LEU A 239 24.05 6.02 11.01
CA LEU A 239 24.71 5.82 9.72
C LEU A 239 23.76 6.14 8.56
N LYS A 240 24.28 6.81 7.53
CA LYS A 240 23.58 7.02 6.24
C LYS A 240 23.97 5.98 5.17
N LYS A 241 25.07 5.29 5.42
CA LYS A 241 25.55 4.16 4.62
C LYS A 241 26.17 3.12 5.54
N VAL A 242 26.00 1.85 5.19
CA VAL A 242 26.71 0.74 5.82
C VAL A 242 28.12 0.60 5.23
N ASP A 243 28.90 -0.35 5.74
CA ASP A 243 30.27 -0.62 5.29
C ASP A 243 30.47 -2.09 4.88
N TYR A 244 29.38 -2.79 4.58
CA TYR A 244 29.37 -4.22 4.26
C TYR A 244 29.76 -4.51 2.81
N TRP A 245 29.54 -3.56 1.90
CA TRP A 245 29.57 -3.77 0.45
C TRP A 245 30.76 -3.05 -0.22
N ARG A 246 31.09 -3.45 -1.45
CA ARG A 246 32.30 -2.98 -2.13
C ARG A 246 32.20 -1.57 -2.69
N THR A 247 30.98 -1.13 -3.03
CA THR A 247 30.74 0.18 -3.65
C THR A 247 29.93 1.07 -2.72
N GLU A 248 30.08 2.38 -2.87
CA GLU A 248 29.31 3.35 -2.08
C GLU A 248 27.81 3.21 -2.32
N GLN A 249 27.39 3.02 -3.58
CA GLN A 249 25.98 2.83 -3.95
C GLN A 249 25.34 1.65 -3.19
N CYS A 250 26.01 0.49 -3.16
CA CYS A 250 25.49 -0.71 -2.49
C CYS A 250 25.40 -0.55 -0.97
N ASN A 251 26.21 0.35 -0.42
CA ASN A 251 26.22 0.69 1.00
C ASN A 251 25.17 1.72 1.40
N MET A 252 24.51 2.40 0.46
CA MET A 252 23.53 3.44 0.81
C MET A 252 22.29 2.86 1.51
N ILE A 253 21.85 3.55 2.56
CA ILE A 253 20.57 3.30 3.23
C ILE A 253 19.53 4.17 2.52
N ASN A 254 18.69 3.53 1.68
CA ASN A 254 17.74 4.21 0.80
C ASN A 254 16.30 3.87 1.16
N GLY A 255 15.40 4.82 0.87
CA GLY A 255 13.97 4.61 1.00
C GLY A 255 13.47 4.67 2.44
N THR A 256 12.50 3.83 2.79
CA THR A 256 11.87 3.80 4.12
C THR A 256 12.35 2.62 4.96
N ALA A 257 11.84 2.49 6.19
CA ALA A 257 12.07 1.32 7.04
C ALA A 257 11.21 0.08 6.63
N GLY A 258 10.52 0.13 5.48
CA GLY A 258 9.75 -1.00 4.95
C GLY A 258 8.34 -1.18 5.52
N GLN A 259 7.80 -0.18 6.23
CA GLN A 259 6.50 -0.25 6.91
C GLN A 259 5.43 0.62 6.25
N MET A 260 5.83 1.82 5.83
CA MET A 260 5.00 2.82 5.18
C MET A 260 5.86 3.58 4.18
N TRP A 261 5.23 4.17 3.18
CA TRP A 261 5.89 4.94 2.13
C TRP A 261 5.21 6.30 1.96
N PRO A 262 5.87 7.26 1.28
CA PRO A 262 5.25 8.54 0.98
C PRO A 262 3.94 8.40 0.16
N PRO A 263 2.98 9.33 0.35
CA PRO A 263 1.71 9.34 -0.39
C PRO A 263 1.87 9.75 -1.87
N PHE A 264 0.76 9.69 -2.60
CA PHE A 264 0.61 10.15 -4.00
C PHE A 264 1.50 9.41 -5.01
N MET A 265 1.44 8.07 -4.98
CA MET A 265 2.21 7.20 -5.86
C MET A 265 1.63 7.11 -7.28
N THR A 266 2.52 7.00 -8.26
CA THR A 266 2.17 6.71 -9.65
C THR A 266 2.74 5.35 -10.09
N PRO A 267 2.29 4.77 -11.21
CA PRO A 267 2.88 3.53 -11.75
C PRO A 267 4.39 3.61 -12.07
N GLU A 268 4.94 4.80 -12.25
CA GLU A 268 6.39 5.04 -12.44
C GLU A 268 7.16 5.08 -11.11
N SER A 269 6.46 5.11 -9.99
CA SER A 269 7.08 5.10 -8.66
C SER A 269 7.71 3.74 -8.37
N THR A 270 8.70 3.71 -7.49
CA THR A 270 9.30 2.49 -6.92
C THR A 270 9.23 2.52 -5.40
N LEU A 271 9.39 1.37 -4.75
CA LEU A 271 9.38 1.25 -3.30
C LEU A 271 10.78 0.86 -2.78
N PRO A 272 11.72 1.82 -2.63
CA PRO A 272 12.96 1.57 -1.94
C PRO A 272 12.71 1.43 -0.43
N PHE A 273 13.41 0.51 0.21
CA PHE A 273 13.44 0.35 1.66
C PHE A 273 14.73 -0.30 2.12
N TYR A 274 15.15 0.03 3.35
CA TYR A 274 16.32 -0.58 3.98
C TYR A 274 15.88 -1.67 4.96
N SER A 275 16.43 -2.88 4.77
CA SER A 275 16.22 -4.01 5.68
C SER A 275 17.54 -4.35 6.38
N PRO A 276 17.65 -4.13 7.71
CA PRO A 276 18.79 -4.60 8.48
C PRO A 276 18.96 -6.13 8.37
N ASP A 277 17.86 -6.86 8.32
CA ASP A 277 17.85 -8.33 8.24
C ASP A 277 18.45 -8.85 6.93
N ALA A 278 18.18 -8.16 5.82
CA ALA A 278 18.76 -8.45 4.50
C ALA A 278 20.11 -7.75 4.23
N CYS A 279 20.61 -6.96 5.18
CA CYS A 279 21.87 -6.22 5.13
C CYS A 279 22.03 -5.20 3.98
N ARG A 280 20.93 -4.80 3.32
CA ARG A 280 20.98 -3.83 2.23
C ARG A 280 19.65 -3.12 2.02
N SER A 281 19.72 -2.06 1.22
CA SER A 281 18.54 -1.46 0.60
C SER A 281 18.04 -2.34 -0.54
N MET A 282 16.72 -2.52 -0.60
CA MET A 282 15.98 -3.25 -1.63
C MET A 282 14.94 -2.32 -2.26
N GLU A 283 14.53 -2.62 -3.49
CA GLU A 283 13.60 -1.78 -4.25
C GLU A 283 12.59 -2.67 -4.96
N LEU A 284 11.30 -2.40 -4.74
CA LEU A 284 10.21 -3.07 -5.45
C LEU A 284 9.69 -2.20 -6.58
N VAL A 285 9.19 -2.85 -7.62
CA VAL A 285 8.68 -2.21 -8.83
C VAL A 285 7.19 -2.48 -9.00
N TYR A 286 6.48 -1.50 -9.57
CA TYR A 286 5.06 -1.64 -9.88
C TYR A 286 4.82 -2.80 -10.85
N GLN A 287 3.80 -3.61 -10.55
CA GLN A 287 3.34 -4.70 -11.42
C GLN A 287 1.98 -4.38 -12.03
N ARG A 288 0.97 -4.08 -11.19
CA ARG A 288 -0.44 -3.96 -11.62
C ARG A 288 -1.30 -3.23 -10.59
N PRO A 289 -2.47 -2.68 -10.99
CA PRO A 289 -3.47 -2.22 -10.03
C PRO A 289 -4.26 -3.41 -9.46
N GLY A 290 -4.88 -3.22 -8.31
CA GLY A 290 -5.68 -4.22 -7.62
C GLY A 290 -6.64 -3.62 -6.60
N SER A 291 -7.27 -4.48 -5.80
CA SER A 291 -8.09 -4.05 -4.66
C SER A 291 -8.00 -5.04 -3.50
N VAL A 292 -7.94 -4.52 -2.28
CA VAL A 292 -7.99 -5.29 -1.03
C VAL A 292 -9.19 -4.80 -0.23
N GLY A 293 -10.19 -5.65 -0.03
CA GLY A 293 -11.39 -5.29 0.74
C GLY A 293 -12.15 -4.07 0.19
N GLY A 294 -12.14 -3.87 -1.14
CA GLY A 294 -12.77 -2.71 -1.81
C GLY A 294 -11.90 -1.45 -1.86
N VAL A 295 -10.74 -1.44 -1.18
CA VAL A 295 -9.77 -0.32 -1.23
C VAL A 295 -8.87 -0.51 -2.46
N PRO A 296 -8.69 0.49 -3.33
CA PRO A 296 -7.80 0.41 -4.49
C PRO A 296 -6.34 0.35 -4.07
N VAL A 297 -5.54 -0.50 -4.70
CA VAL A 297 -4.12 -0.66 -4.37
C VAL A 297 -3.27 -0.81 -5.63
N TYR A 298 -1.98 -0.51 -5.50
CA TYR A 298 -0.96 -0.92 -6.45
C TYR A 298 -0.19 -2.10 -5.90
N ARG A 299 0.00 -3.13 -6.72
CA ARG A 299 0.86 -4.26 -6.41
C ARG A 299 2.28 -3.96 -6.85
N PHE A 300 3.19 -3.93 -5.89
CA PHE A 300 4.62 -3.86 -6.12
C PHE A 300 5.25 -5.23 -5.85
N VAL A 301 6.21 -5.62 -6.68
CA VAL A 301 6.88 -6.93 -6.59
C VAL A 301 8.39 -6.78 -6.63
N ALA A 302 9.09 -7.79 -6.13
CA ALA A 302 10.54 -7.88 -6.31
C ALA A 302 10.87 -8.08 -7.81
N PRO A 303 11.67 -7.21 -8.44
CA PRO A 303 12.12 -7.43 -9.81
C PRO A 303 13.11 -8.60 -9.86
N THR A 304 13.24 -9.24 -11.02
CA THR A 304 14.24 -10.30 -11.26
C THR A 304 15.68 -9.80 -11.06
N THR A 305 15.91 -8.49 -11.15
CA THR A 305 17.20 -7.84 -10.91
C THR A 305 17.57 -7.72 -9.43
N LEU A 306 16.65 -7.95 -8.49
CA LEU A 306 16.88 -7.72 -7.06
C LEU A 306 18.08 -8.51 -6.52
N PHE A 307 18.20 -9.78 -6.89
CA PHE A 307 19.30 -10.67 -6.53
C PHE A 307 20.11 -11.15 -7.75
N ALA A 308 20.00 -10.47 -8.88
CA ALA A 308 20.79 -10.80 -10.07
C ALA A 308 22.29 -10.58 -9.84
N ASN A 309 23.12 -11.37 -10.51
CA ASN A 309 24.57 -11.22 -10.52
C ASN A 309 24.94 -9.84 -11.10
N GLY A 310 26.03 -9.24 -10.60
CA GLY A 310 26.60 -8.00 -11.14
C GLY A 310 26.95 -8.06 -12.63
N THR A 311 27.20 -9.25 -13.20
CA THR A 311 27.39 -9.44 -14.65
C THR A 311 26.11 -9.26 -15.44
N ASP A 312 24.97 -9.64 -14.86
CA ASP A 312 23.66 -9.60 -15.50
C ASP A 312 22.97 -8.24 -15.24
N TYR A 313 23.27 -7.64 -14.08
CA TYR A 313 22.77 -6.33 -13.67
C TYR A 313 23.89 -5.54 -12.98
N ALA A 314 24.57 -4.68 -13.75
CA ALA A 314 25.75 -3.91 -13.31
C ALA A 314 25.59 -3.17 -11.96
N PRO A 315 24.42 -2.57 -11.61
CA PRO A 315 24.24 -1.96 -10.30
C PRO A 315 24.43 -2.90 -9.10
N ASN A 316 24.35 -4.23 -9.30
CA ASN A 316 24.58 -5.21 -8.25
C ASN A 316 26.05 -5.62 -8.07
N GLU A 317 27.00 -5.10 -8.88
CA GLU A 317 28.41 -5.48 -8.81
C GLU A 317 29.02 -5.26 -7.42
N GLY A 318 28.57 -4.24 -6.69
CA GLY A 318 29.05 -3.95 -5.34
C GLY A 318 28.62 -4.95 -4.27
N PHE A 319 27.61 -5.79 -4.53
CA PHE A 319 27.18 -6.88 -3.64
C PHE A 319 27.98 -8.18 -3.84
N CYS A 320 28.89 -8.22 -4.83
CA CYS A 320 29.74 -9.36 -5.08
C CYS A 320 30.78 -9.59 -3.95
N PRO A 321 31.34 -10.80 -3.74
CA PRO A 321 31.54 -11.86 -4.73
C PRO A 321 30.24 -12.56 -5.10
N CYS A 322 29.81 -12.36 -6.35
CA CYS A 322 28.54 -12.87 -6.85
C CYS A 322 28.70 -14.34 -7.21
N ARG A 323 27.65 -15.11 -6.91
CA ARG A 323 27.42 -16.46 -7.41
C ARG A 323 26.40 -16.37 -8.55
N GLN A 324 25.77 -17.47 -8.89
CA GLN A 324 24.67 -17.50 -9.82
C GLN A 324 23.59 -16.46 -9.46
N SER A 325 22.93 -15.91 -10.48
CA SER A 325 21.83 -14.95 -10.30
C SER A 325 20.71 -15.53 -9.42
N GLY A 326 20.11 -14.69 -8.59
CA GLY A 326 19.12 -15.07 -7.58
C GLY A 326 19.68 -15.31 -6.17
N LEU A 327 20.98 -15.08 -5.96
CA LEU A 327 21.65 -15.24 -4.66
C LEU A 327 22.32 -13.93 -4.21
N LEU A 328 22.07 -13.54 -2.95
CA LEU A 328 22.78 -12.47 -2.27
C LEU A 328 23.70 -13.05 -1.20
N ASN A 329 25.01 -12.87 -1.35
CA ASN A 329 25.99 -13.26 -0.33
C ASN A 329 25.97 -12.26 0.83
N VAL A 330 25.58 -12.71 2.03
CA VAL A 330 25.50 -11.84 3.23
C VAL A 330 26.63 -12.08 4.22
N SER A 331 27.70 -12.77 3.81
CA SER A 331 28.85 -13.05 4.67
C SER A 331 29.51 -11.79 5.24
N SER A 332 29.49 -10.67 4.51
CA SER A 332 30.09 -9.40 4.96
C SER A 332 29.41 -8.81 6.19
N CYS A 333 28.09 -8.94 6.32
CA CYS A 333 27.33 -8.45 7.47
C CYS A 333 27.07 -9.54 8.54
N ARG A 334 27.27 -10.82 8.22
CA ARG A 334 27.04 -11.97 9.12
C ARG A 334 28.33 -12.65 9.55
N GLN A 335 29.27 -11.87 10.09
CA GLN A 335 30.55 -12.33 10.66
C GLN A 335 31.34 -13.34 9.79
N LYS A 336 31.36 -13.13 8.47
CA LYS A 336 32.01 -14.00 7.46
C LYS A 336 31.38 -15.38 7.29
N SER A 337 30.23 -15.64 7.91
CA SER A 337 29.48 -16.88 7.74
C SER A 337 29.07 -17.07 6.27
N PRO A 338 29.21 -18.27 5.69
CA PRO A 338 28.98 -18.51 4.26
C PRO A 338 27.48 -18.64 3.92
N VAL A 339 26.71 -17.61 4.28
CA VAL A 339 25.26 -17.56 4.17
C VAL A 339 24.83 -16.74 2.96
N PHE A 340 23.77 -17.21 2.30
CA PHE A 340 23.16 -16.56 1.15
C PHE A 340 21.67 -16.37 1.36
N ILE A 341 21.16 -15.19 0.96
CA ILE A 341 19.73 -14.89 0.87
C ILE A 341 19.27 -15.11 -0.57
N SER A 342 18.07 -15.67 -0.74
CA SER A 342 17.40 -15.81 -2.03
C SER A 342 15.88 -15.65 -1.87
N HIS A 343 15.14 -15.72 -2.98
CA HIS A 343 13.72 -16.03 -2.89
C HIS A 343 13.49 -17.51 -2.53
N PRO A 344 12.32 -17.87 -1.96
CA PRO A 344 11.99 -19.26 -1.66
C PRO A 344 12.08 -20.17 -2.89
N HIS A 345 12.55 -21.39 -2.67
CA HIS A 345 12.80 -22.40 -3.71
C HIS A 345 13.69 -21.91 -4.87
N PHE A 346 14.51 -20.89 -4.65
CA PHE A 346 15.28 -20.22 -5.70
C PHE A 346 14.39 -19.67 -6.84
N PHE A 347 13.18 -19.18 -6.50
CA PHE A 347 12.32 -18.48 -7.45
C PHE A 347 13.06 -17.29 -8.09
N ASN A 348 12.90 -17.12 -9.41
CA ASN A 348 13.62 -16.13 -10.23
C ASN A 348 15.17 -16.22 -10.17
N ALA A 349 15.72 -17.37 -9.78
CA ALA A 349 17.16 -17.60 -9.77
C ALA A 349 17.64 -18.39 -11.00
N ASP A 350 18.96 -18.49 -11.15
CA ASP A 350 19.61 -19.31 -12.16
C ASP A 350 19.15 -20.78 -12.08
N PRO A 351 18.67 -21.39 -13.19
CA PRO A 351 18.22 -22.77 -13.22
C PRO A 351 19.27 -23.78 -12.74
N PHE A 352 20.57 -23.44 -12.80
CA PHE A 352 21.63 -24.27 -12.25
C PHE A 352 21.39 -24.57 -10.76
N LEU A 353 20.92 -23.61 -9.96
CA LEU A 353 20.68 -23.81 -8.52
C LEU A 353 19.61 -24.87 -8.27
N LEU A 354 18.53 -24.86 -9.07
CA LEU A 354 17.47 -25.88 -9.02
C LEU A 354 17.99 -27.27 -9.39
N SER A 355 19.02 -27.35 -10.24
CA SER A 355 19.64 -28.61 -10.60
C SER A 355 20.50 -29.21 -9.49
N THR A 356 20.94 -28.41 -8.49
CA THR A 356 21.86 -28.86 -7.43
C THR A 356 21.18 -29.52 -6.23
N VAL A 357 19.87 -29.31 -6.03
CA VAL A 357 19.13 -29.83 -4.88
C VAL A 357 17.78 -30.38 -5.35
N LEU A 358 17.49 -31.64 -5.02
CA LEU A 358 16.22 -32.29 -5.33
C LEU A 358 15.14 -31.90 -4.31
N GLY A 359 13.91 -31.71 -4.77
CA GLY A 359 12.76 -31.35 -3.92
C GLY A 359 12.35 -29.87 -3.96
N LEU A 360 12.99 -29.06 -4.82
CA LEU A 360 12.63 -27.65 -5.00
C LEU A 360 11.59 -27.47 -6.13
N SER A 361 10.58 -26.64 -5.89
CA SER A 361 9.51 -26.35 -6.85
C SER A 361 9.08 -24.88 -6.79
N PRO A 362 9.83 -23.95 -7.42
CA PRO A 362 9.51 -22.51 -7.37
C PRO A 362 8.22 -22.17 -8.12
N ASN A 363 7.38 -21.29 -7.56
CA ASN A 363 6.20 -20.73 -8.20
C ASN A 363 5.97 -19.28 -7.71
N GLU A 364 5.25 -18.47 -8.48
CA GLU A 364 5.05 -17.04 -8.18
C GLU A 364 4.12 -16.80 -6.98
N ASP A 365 3.03 -17.56 -6.87
CA ASP A 365 1.99 -17.34 -5.85
C ASP A 365 2.51 -17.60 -4.42
N ASP A 366 3.29 -18.67 -4.24
CA ASP A 366 3.82 -19.09 -2.94
C ASP A 366 5.16 -18.41 -2.62
N HIS A 367 5.97 -18.07 -3.63
CA HIS A 367 7.35 -17.62 -3.41
C HIS A 367 7.64 -16.19 -3.86
N GLY A 368 6.71 -15.54 -4.55
CA GLY A 368 6.81 -14.14 -4.92
C GLY A 368 6.77 -13.21 -3.71
N LEU A 369 7.62 -12.19 -3.71
CA LEU A 369 7.58 -11.10 -2.74
C LEU A 369 6.72 -9.97 -3.31
N PHE A 370 5.70 -9.53 -2.58
CA PHE A 370 4.85 -8.42 -2.99
C PHE A 370 4.37 -7.54 -1.84
N ILE A 371 4.03 -6.30 -2.19
CA ILE A 371 3.37 -5.32 -1.32
C ILE A 371 2.22 -4.70 -2.11
N ASP A 372 1.00 -4.85 -1.60
CA ASP A 372 -0.18 -4.14 -2.07
C ASP A 372 -0.35 -2.86 -1.24
N ILE A 373 -0.15 -1.71 -1.87
CA ILE A 373 -0.12 -0.41 -1.21
C ILE A 373 -1.23 0.51 -1.72
N HIS A 374 -1.90 1.23 -0.83
CA HIS A 374 -2.85 2.26 -1.24
C HIS A 374 -2.08 3.49 -1.78
N PRO A 375 -2.21 3.84 -3.07
CA PRO A 375 -1.31 4.78 -3.73
C PRO A 375 -1.39 6.21 -3.17
N GLU A 376 -2.58 6.66 -2.78
CA GLU A 376 -2.75 8.03 -2.28
C GLU A 376 -2.19 8.22 -0.88
N THR A 377 -2.15 7.18 -0.04
CA THR A 377 -1.70 7.30 1.36
C THR A 377 -0.34 6.69 1.63
N GLY A 378 0.15 5.79 0.76
CA GLY A 378 1.38 5.03 0.98
C GLY A 378 1.29 3.99 2.12
N VAL A 379 0.08 3.59 2.50
CA VAL A 379 -0.17 2.57 3.55
C VAL A 379 -0.29 1.19 2.91
N PRO A 380 0.51 0.20 3.33
CA PRO A 380 0.36 -1.18 2.88
C PRO A 380 -0.94 -1.81 3.41
N MET A 381 -1.69 -2.45 2.51
CA MET A 381 -2.96 -3.11 2.82
C MET A 381 -2.81 -4.63 2.93
N ASN A 382 -1.89 -5.20 2.15
CA ASN A 382 -1.57 -6.62 2.14
C ASN A 382 -0.09 -6.79 1.78
N VAL A 383 0.65 -7.52 2.60
CA VAL A 383 2.10 -7.65 2.50
C VAL A 383 2.48 -9.11 2.53
N SER A 384 3.38 -9.52 1.65
CA SER A 384 4.05 -10.81 1.72
C SER A 384 5.53 -10.65 1.39
N VAL A 385 6.34 -10.52 2.43
CA VAL A 385 7.81 -10.43 2.32
C VAL A 385 8.38 -11.81 2.57
N ARG A 386 8.96 -12.42 1.52
CA ARG A 386 9.45 -13.81 1.57
C ARG A 386 10.92 -13.87 1.23
N LEU A 387 11.71 -14.49 2.11
CA LEU A 387 13.15 -14.69 1.96
C LEU A 387 13.53 -16.12 2.32
N GLN A 388 14.61 -16.61 1.72
CA GLN A 388 15.19 -17.92 1.98
C GLN A 388 16.63 -17.79 2.46
N LEU A 389 16.95 -18.55 3.49
CA LEU A 389 18.29 -18.65 4.06
C LEU A 389 18.96 -19.92 3.54
N ASN A 390 20.14 -19.74 2.96
CA ASN A 390 20.92 -20.82 2.36
C ASN A 390 22.34 -20.84 2.94
N LEU A 391 22.91 -22.04 3.06
CA LEU A 391 24.28 -22.26 3.50
C LEU A 391 25.13 -22.78 2.35
N TYR A 392 26.20 -22.07 2.04
CA TYR A 392 27.19 -22.59 1.09
C TYR A 392 28.09 -23.61 1.79
N MET A 393 28.15 -24.82 1.24
CA MET A 393 28.90 -25.94 1.81
C MET A 393 29.60 -26.76 0.71
N LYS A 394 30.77 -27.33 1.06
CA LYS A 394 31.57 -28.24 0.23
C LYS A 394 32.52 -29.04 1.12
N ALA A 395 33.13 -30.09 0.56
CA ALA A 395 34.21 -30.83 1.20
C ALA A 395 35.43 -29.93 1.48
N VAL A 396 35.98 -30.03 2.69
CA VAL A 396 37.19 -29.31 3.13
C VAL A 396 38.22 -30.30 3.64
N SER A 397 39.34 -30.40 2.94
CA SER A 397 40.45 -31.29 3.31
C SER A 397 40.93 -31.03 4.74
N GLY A 398 41.04 -32.08 5.55
CA GLY A 398 41.43 -32.01 6.95
C GLY A 398 40.26 -31.77 7.92
N ILE A 399 39.03 -31.57 7.43
CA ILE A 399 37.81 -31.52 8.24
C ILE A 399 36.91 -32.69 7.85
N THR A 400 37.02 -33.78 8.62
CA THR A 400 36.38 -35.07 8.29
C THR A 400 34.85 -35.01 8.31
N GLU A 401 34.27 -34.10 9.10
CA GLU A 401 32.83 -33.86 9.18
C GLU A 401 32.24 -33.44 7.83
N THR A 402 33.01 -32.80 6.95
CA THR A 402 32.54 -32.38 5.61
C THR A 402 32.48 -33.52 4.59
N GLY A 403 33.04 -34.70 4.91
CA GLY A 403 33.04 -35.86 4.02
C GLY A 403 33.51 -35.54 2.61
N LYS A 404 32.69 -35.92 1.63
CA LYS A 404 32.86 -35.67 0.19
C LYS A 404 31.75 -34.78 -0.36
N ILE A 405 31.17 -33.90 0.46
CA ILE A 405 30.08 -33.00 0.06
C ILE A 405 30.48 -32.24 -1.21
N SER A 406 29.65 -32.38 -2.25
CA SER A 406 29.77 -31.60 -3.48
C SER A 406 29.48 -30.11 -3.21
N GLU A 407 30.12 -29.21 -3.94
CA GLU A 407 29.91 -27.77 -3.78
C GLU A 407 28.45 -27.40 -4.07
N VAL A 408 27.75 -26.85 -3.07
CA VAL A 408 26.32 -26.55 -3.15
C VAL A 408 25.94 -25.36 -2.27
N VAL A 409 24.95 -24.59 -2.72
CA VAL A 409 24.23 -23.60 -1.91
C VAL A 409 22.97 -24.27 -1.39
N MET A 410 23.04 -24.78 -0.16
CA MET A 410 22.02 -25.63 0.43
C MET A 410 20.93 -24.78 1.10
N PRO A 411 19.67 -24.88 0.69
CA PRO A 411 18.58 -24.19 1.36
C PRO A 411 18.35 -24.82 2.74
N MET A 412 18.18 -23.97 3.77
CA MET A 412 17.93 -24.42 5.14
C MET A 412 16.49 -24.15 5.56
N ILE A 413 16.07 -22.89 5.40
CA ILE A 413 14.71 -22.45 5.67
C ILE A 413 14.32 -21.39 4.66
N TRP A 414 13.02 -21.24 4.41
CA TRP A 414 12.47 -19.98 3.96
C TRP A 414 11.41 -19.50 4.92
N PHE A 415 11.25 -18.19 5.00
CA PHE A 415 10.30 -17.56 5.90
C PHE A 415 9.60 -16.42 5.18
N GLY A 416 8.35 -16.21 5.56
CA GLY A 416 7.50 -15.14 5.05
C GLY A 416 6.95 -14.32 6.20
N GLU A 417 7.12 -13.00 6.15
CA GLU A 417 6.36 -12.07 6.95
C GLU A 417 5.12 -11.65 6.14
N SER A 418 3.95 -11.90 6.70
CA SER A 418 2.68 -11.51 6.12
C SER A 418 1.90 -10.62 7.07
N GLY A 419 1.20 -9.64 6.51
CA GLY A 419 0.33 -8.75 7.25
C GLY A 419 -0.78 -8.28 6.34
N TYR A 420 -2.00 -8.26 6.85
CA TYR A 420 -3.17 -7.82 6.09
C TYR A 420 -4.10 -7.02 6.99
N ILE A 421 -4.76 -6.03 6.41
CA ILE A 421 -5.76 -5.22 7.11
C ILE A 421 -7.11 -5.92 7.01
N ASP A 422 -7.74 -6.21 8.14
CA ASP A 422 -9.07 -6.83 8.21
C ASP A 422 -9.97 -6.16 9.27
N GLY A 423 -11.24 -6.58 9.31
CA GLY A 423 -12.19 -6.27 10.37
C GLY A 423 -12.55 -4.78 10.47
N PRO A 424 -12.69 -4.24 11.71
CA PRO A 424 -13.07 -2.84 11.93
C PRO A 424 -12.09 -1.83 11.32
N ILE A 425 -10.81 -2.17 11.25
CA ILE A 425 -9.77 -1.31 10.69
C ILE A 425 -9.97 -1.21 9.18
N LEU A 426 -10.14 -2.34 8.49
CA LEU A 426 -10.43 -2.35 7.05
C LEU A 426 -11.69 -1.54 6.73
N LYS A 427 -12.75 -1.67 7.53
CA LYS A 427 -13.98 -0.89 7.35
C LYS A 427 -13.74 0.62 7.52
N THR A 428 -12.90 1.00 8.47
CA THR A 428 -12.52 2.41 8.70
C THR A 428 -11.73 2.95 7.52
N PHE A 429 -10.74 2.20 7.02
CA PHE A 429 -9.97 2.54 5.83
C PHE A 429 -10.87 2.66 4.59
N HIS A 430 -11.73 1.68 4.34
CA HIS A 430 -12.67 1.72 3.22
C HIS A 430 -13.62 2.93 3.31
N THR A 431 -14.13 3.24 4.50
CA THR A 431 -15.02 4.39 4.69
C THR A 431 -14.30 5.71 4.42
N ASN A 432 -13.09 5.87 4.95
CA ASN A 432 -12.33 7.12 4.87
C ASN A 432 -11.65 7.33 3.51
N LEU A 433 -11.20 6.26 2.85
CA LEU A 433 -10.42 6.34 1.61
C LEU A 433 -11.23 6.09 0.34
N VAL A 434 -12.38 5.42 0.45
CA VAL A 434 -13.23 5.11 -0.72
C VAL A 434 -14.57 5.82 -0.62
N VAL A 435 -15.32 5.59 0.45
CA VAL A 435 -16.71 6.07 0.55
C VAL A 435 -16.78 7.58 0.70
N MET A 436 -16.01 8.17 1.62
CA MET A 436 -16.01 9.61 1.88
C MET A 436 -15.57 10.43 0.65
N PRO A 437 -14.44 10.12 -0.02
CA PRO A 437 -14.06 10.80 -1.26
C PRO A 437 -15.10 10.64 -2.37
N ALA A 438 -15.63 9.43 -2.59
CA ALA A 438 -16.67 9.20 -3.59
C ALA A 438 -17.94 10.00 -3.29
N MET A 439 -18.38 10.06 -2.03
CA MET A 439 -19.50 10.91 -1.61
C MET A 439 -19.24 12.38 -1.90
N MET A 440 -18.04 12.89 -1.61
CA MET A 440 -17.67 14.27 -1.90
C MET A 440 -17.70 14.55 -3.40
N GLU A 441 -17.20 13.63 -4.22
CA GLU A 441 -17.25 13.72 -5.69
C GLU A 441 -18.70 13.72 -6.21
N TYR A 442 -19.54 12.76 -5.80
CA TYR A 442 -20.94 12.72 -6.21
C TYR A 442 -21.70 13.98 -5.80
N MET A 443 -21.46 14.51 -4.60
CA MET A 443 -22.08 15.75 -4.13
C MET A 443 -21.75 16.94 -5.03
N GLN A 444 -20.53 17.02 -5.59
CA GLN A 444 -20.15 18.06 -6.54
C GLN A 444 -21.06 18.03 -7.78
N TYR A 445 -21.22 16.86 -8.39
CA TYR A 445 -22.06 16.69 -9.58
C TYR A 445 -23.55 16.88 -9.29
N ILE A 446 -24.02 16.50 -8.10
CA ILE A 446 -25.40 16.73 -7.65
C ILE A 446 -25.67 18.23 -7.56
N PHE A 447 -24.77 19.02 -6.96
CA PHE A 447 -24.95 20.48 -6.89
C PHE A 447 -24.97 21.13 -8.28
N ILE A 448 -24.09 20.72 -9.19
CA ILE A 448 -24.08 21.22 -10.58
C ILE A 448 -25.40 20.87 -11.27
N SER A 449 -25.87 19.62 -11.15
CA SER A 449 -27.10 19.14 -11.79
C SER A 449 -28.33 19.88 -11.26
N LEU A 450 -28.44 20.06 -9.94
CA LEU A 450 -29.52 20.82 -9.31
C LEU A 450 -29.48 22.30 -9.71
N GLY A 451 -28.28 22.89 -9.80
CA GLY A 451 -28.09 24.25 -10.27
C GLY A 451 -28.55 24.46 -11.72
N LEU A 452 -28.20 23.53 -12.63
CA LEU A 452 -28.66 23.58 -14.02
C LEU A 452 -30.19 23.38 -14.13
N ALA A 453 -30.75 22.44 -13.38
CA ALA A 453 -32.19 22.20 -13.37
C ALA A 453 -32.99 23.43 -12.87
N THR A 454 -32.48 24.11 -11.84
CA THR A 454 -33.11 25.34 -11.30
C THR A 454 -32.99 26.51 -12.28
N ILE A 455 -31.87 26.66 -12.99
CA ILE A 455 -31.72 27.63 -14.09
C ILE A 455 -32.72 27.34 -15.21
N LEU A 456 -32.84 26.08 -15.65
CA LEU A 456 -33.82 25.68 -16.66
C LEU A 456 -35.26 25.99 -16.22
N GLY A 457 -35.61 25.67 -14.98
CA GLY A 457 -36.90 26.02 -14.38
C GLY A 457 -37.17 27.52 -14.39
N ALA A 458 -36.17 28.34 -14.04
CA ALA A 458 -36.26 29.79 -14.08
C ALA A 458 -36.51 30.34 -15.50
N VAL A 459 -35.82 29.78 -16.51
CA VAL A 459 -36.00 30.13 -17.93
C VAL A 459 -37.40 29.75 -18.42
N ILE A 460 -37.90 28.58 -18.05
CA ILE A 460 -39.26 28.13 -18.38
C ILE A 460 -40.30 29.06 -17.75
N LEU A 461 -40.15 29.41 -16.46
CA LEU A 461 -41.07 30.33 -15.78
C LEU A 461 -41.06 31.72 -16.43
N LYS A 462 -39.88 32.23 -16.80
CA LYS A 462 -39.74 33.55 -17.45
C LYS A 462 -40.33 33.56 -18.86
N THR A 463 -40.18 32.47 -19.62
CA THR A 463 -40.78 32.35 -20.96
C THR A 463 -42.29 32.17 -20.90
N GLN A 464 -42.82 31.41 -19.93
CA GLN A 464 -44.26 31.30 -19.68
C GLN A 464 -44.88 32.63 -19.24
N ASP A 465 -44.21 33.39 -18.37
CA ASP A 465 -44.67 34.71 -17.93
C ASP A 465 -44.69 35.69 -19.12
N LYS A 466 -43.63 35.72 -19.94
CA LYS A 466 -43.57 36.54 -21.15
C LYS A 466 -44.68 36.19 -22.16
N ARG A 467 -44.96 34.90 -22.38
CA ARG A 467 -46.08 34.45 -23.24
C ARG A 467 -47.44 34.86 -22.69
N ARG A 468 -47.65 34.77 -21.37
CA ARG A 468 -48.89 35.25 -20.73
C ARG A 468 -49.04 36.75 -20.88
N THR A 469 -48.01 37.54 -20.58
CA THR A 469 -48.06 39.00 -20.71
C THR A 469 -48.36 39.41 -22.15
N GLN A 470 -47.69 38.81 -23.16
CA GLN A 470 -48.01 39.05 -24.58
C GLN A 470 -49.44 38.66 -24.95
N SER A 471 -49.94 37.51 -24.46
CA SER A 471 -51.33 37.13 -24.69
C SER A 471 -52.31 38.12 -24.08
N SER A 472 -52.02 38.63 -22.87
CA SER A 472 -52.82 39.66 -22.21
C SER A 472 -52.79 40.97 -22.99
N THR A 473 -51.61 41.45 -23.41
CA THR A 473 -51.46 42.69 -24.19
C THR A 473 -52.18 42.61 -25.53
N ASN A 474 -52.08 41.47 -26.23
CA ASN A 474 -52.79 41.25 -27.50
C ASN A 474 -54.32 41.17 -27.31
N LEU A 475 -54.81 40.72 -26.15
CA LEU A 475 -56.23 40.72 -25.79
C LEU A 475 -56.74 42.14 -25.49
N THR A 476 -55.97 42.96 -24.75
CA THR A 476 -56.30 44.37 -24.52
C THR A 476 -56.26 45.18 -25.81
N GLU A 477 -55.26 44.97 -26.66
CA GLU A 477 -55.12 45.66 -27.95
C GLU A 477 -56.26 45.28 -28.93
N LYS A 478 -56.72 44.02 -28.91
CA LYS A 478 -57.94 43.61 -29.63
C LYS A 478 -59.21 44.24 -29.05
N GLN A 479 -59.34 44.37 -27.73
CA GLN A 479 -60.46 45.07 -27.10
C GLN A 479 -60.45 46.57 -27.44
N ASP A 480 -59.30 47.23 -27.38
CA ASP A 480 -59.15 48.64 -27.73
C ASP A 480 -59.37 48.90 -29.23
N GLN A 481 -58.95 48.00 -30.11
CA GLN A 481 -59.30 48.04 -31.54
C GLN A 481 -60.80 47.85 -31.77
N MET A 482 -61.47 46.96 -31.03
CA MET A 482 -62.91 46.73 -31.14
C MET A 482 -63.71 47.94 -30.64
N VAL A 483 -63.28 48.58 -29.54
CA VAL A 483 -63.85 49.83 -29.02
C VAL A 483 -63.61 51.00 -29.98
N CYS A 484 -62.43 51.08 -30.62
CA CYS A 484 -62.16 52.06 -31.68
C CYS A 484 -62.99 51.82 -32.95
N TYR A 485 -63.27 50.57 -33.32
CA TYR A 485 -64.13 50.22 -34.46
C TYR A 485 -65.59 50.62 -34.23
N PHE A 486 -66.07 50.52 -32.98
CA PHE A 486 -67.39 51.00 -32.60
C PHE A 486 -67.46 52.53 -32.44
N SER A 487 -66.35 53.19 -32.07
CA SER A 487 -66.26 54.66 -31.97
C SER A 487 -66.15 55.35 -33.34
N LYS A 488 -65.51 54.71 -34.34
CA LYS A 488 -65.43 55.19 -35.72
C LYS A 488 -66.45 54.51 -36.64
N GLY A 489 -67.75 54.75 -36.40
CA GLY A 489 -68.77 54.77 -37.45
C GLY A 489 -69.02 53.49 -38.27
N GLY A 490 -68.93 52.30 -37.67
CA GLY A 490 -69.18 51.01 -38.33
C GLY A 490 -70.56 50.37 -38.10
N ALA A 491 -71.48 51.03 -37.40
CA ALA A 491 -72.82 50.49 -37.09
C ALA A 491 -73.92 51.20 -37.90
N PHE A 492 -73.78 51.25 -39.23
CA PHE A 492 -74.86 51.74 -40.11
C PHE A 492 -74.69 51.15 -41.51
N LYS A 493 -74.89 49.83 -41.70
CA LYS A 493 -75.19 49.16 -42.99
C LYS A 493 -75.19 47.62 -42.90
N HIS A 494 -75.89 47.01 -41.94
CA HIS A 494 -76.24 45.59 -42.11
C HIS A 494 -77.50 45.08 -41.41
N PHE A 495 -78.40 45.98 -40.98
CA PHE A 495 -79.70 45.59 -40.44
C PHE A 495 -80.84 46.36 -41.12
N GLN A 496 -80.87 46.30 -42.44
CA GLN A 496 -82.04 46.76 -43.22
C GLN A 496 -82.19 45.96 -44.52
N LYS A 497 -82.29 44.63 -44.40
CA LYS A 497 -82.94 43.79 -45.42
C LYS A 497 -83.34 42.47 -44.77
N ILE A 498 -84.60 42.42 -44.33
CA ILE A 498 -85.55 41.30 -44.38
C ILE A 498 -86.69 41.67 -43.40
N ILE A 499 -87.66 42.39 -43.92
CA ILE A 499 -89.04 42.42 -43.41
C ILE A 499 -89.91 42.12 -44.63
N LYS A 500 -90.55 40.94 -44.67
CA LYS A 500 -91.93 40.68 -45.14
C LYS A 500 -92.24 39.17 -45.25
N SER A 501 -92.79 38.59 -44.18
CA SER A 501 -94.03 37.80 -44.18
C SER A 501 -94.50 37.61 -42.73
N LYS A 502 -95.78 37.92 -42.46
CA LYS A 502 -96.49 37.84 -41.14
C LYS A 502 -96.99 36.39 -40.86
N PRO A 503 -97.64 36.07 -39.71
CA PRO A 503 -97.77 36.71 -38.38
C PRO A 503 -97.22 35.77 -37.26
N ASP A 504 -96.99 36.15 -36.00
CA ASP A 504 -97.98 36.38 -34.93
C ASP A 504 -97.23 36.55 -33.57
N VAL A 505 -97.91 37.07 -32.54
CA VAL A 505 -97.58 37.07 -31.09
C VAL A 505 -96.80 38.26 -30.44
N ARG A 506 -97.61 39.13 -29.82
CA ARG A 506 -97.52 39.86 -28.51
C ARG A 506 -96.20 40.45 -27.95
N LEU A 507 -96.22 41.80 -27.87
CA LEU A 507 -95.90 42.71 -26.75
C LEU A 507 -95.04 42.23 -25.56
N ASN A 508 -93.94 42.95 -25.28
CA ASN A 508 -93.85 43.84 -24.11
C ASN A 508 -92.69 44.85 -24.15
N ARG A 509 -92.99 46.07 -23.68
CA ARG A 509 -92.11 47.24 -23.49
C ARG A 509 -91.14 47.04 -22.33
N VAL A 510 -89.94 47.64 -22.40
CA VAL A 510 -89.38 48.53 -21.36
C VAL A 510 -88.41 49.53 -22.01
N PHE A 511 -88.62 50.82 -21.72
CA PHE A 511 -87.78 52.00 -22.02
C PHE A 511 -86.65 52.12 -20.98
N VAL A 512 -85.43 52.56 -21.37
CA VAL A 512 -84.60 53.55 -20.65
C VAL A 512 -83.61 54.22 -21.64
N GLU A 513 -83.53 55.56 -21.60
CA GLU A 513 -82.65 56.47 -22.37
C GLU A 513 -81.16 56.43 -21.93
N PRO A 514 -80.21 56.90 -22.77
CA PRO A 514 -78.77 56.90 -22.47
C PRO A 514 -78.26 58.24 -21.88
N GLN A 515 -77.33 58.15 -20.93
CA GLN A 515 -76.45 59.27 -20.53
C GLN A 515 -75.13 59.19 -21.30
N ILE A 516 -74.82 60.25 -22.04
CA ILE A 516 -73.61 60.45 -22.84
C ILE A 516 -72.53 61.01 -21.92
N GLN A 517 -71.36 60.36 -21.85
CA GLN A 517 -70.17 60.90 -21.20
C GLN A 517 -69.04 61.03 -22.24
N ILE A 518 -68.60 62.27 -22.43
CA ILE A 518 -67.61 62.72 -23.41
C ILE A 518 -66.21 62.47 -22.84
N CYS A 519 -65.34 61.78 -23.59
CA CYS A 519 -63.91 61.71 -23.29
C CYS A 519 -63.09 62.40 -24.38
N HIS A 520 -62.35 63.44 -23.97
CA HIS A 520 -61.39 64.19 -24.77
C HIS A 520 -60.17 63.31 -25.15
N CYS A 521 -59.85 63.26 -26.45
CA CYS A 521 -58.54 62.80 -26.93
C CYS A 521 -57.59 64.00 -27.00
N ALA A 522 -56.49 63.95 -26.25
CA ALA A 522 -55.38 64.89 -26.38
C ALA A 522 -54.30 64.29 -27.30
N VAL A 523 -53.95 65.04 -28.34
CA VAL A 523 -52.79 64.82 -29.21
C VAL A 523 -51.61 65.59 -28.63
N PRO A 524 -50.36 65.12 -28.78
CA PRO A 524 -49.24 66.03 -28.95
C PRO A 524 -48.55 65.83 -30.31
N PHE A 525 -48.25 66.96 -30.93
CA PHE A 525 -47.36 67.14 -32.07
C PHE A 525 -45.89 67.23 -31.59
N ASN A 526 -44.99 66.77 -32.47
CA ASN A 526 -43.52 66.78 -32.46
C ASN A 526 -42.79 65.78 -31.54
#